data_AF-A0A432LQZ2-F1
#
_entry.id   AF-A0A432LQZ2-F1
#
_cell.length_a   1.000
_cell.length_b   1.000
_cell.length_c   1.000
_cell.angle_alpha   90.00
_cell.angle_beta   90.00
_cell.angle_gamma   90.00
#
_symmetry.space_group_name_H-M   'P 1'
#
loop_
_entity.id
_entity.type
_entity.pdbx_description
1 polymer ?
#
loop_
_entity_poly.entity_id
_entity_poly.type
_entity_poly.pdbx_seq_one_letter_code
_entity_poly.pdbx_strand_id
1 'polypeptide(L)'
;MYYAFAASNRSCRMSLEAIVIALIVLQITTLSLLWVQQRRLKRVLVLKESEAGGIPALMIVNALNKIDHRLNQLEQGTQKADAPKRSVEIRAIQMTASANQQAATSNYELAQLMARDGSDLDQLMLRCGLSRNEAELMLRLHAKRA
;
A
#
# COMPACT_ATOMS: atom_id res chain seq x y z
N MET A 1 -27.63 -62.14 6.41
CA MET A 1 -27.54 -60.81 7.04
C MET A 1 -26.34 -59.95 6.61
N TYR A 2 -25.31 -60.47 5.93
CA TYR A 2 -24.14 -59.67 5.50
C TYR A 2 -24.40 -58.69 4.35
N TYR A 3 -25.38 -58.95 3.47
CA TYR A 3 -25.68 -58.10 2.32
C TYR A 3 -26.34 -56.76 2.68
N ALA A 4 -27.12 -56.70 3.77
CA ALA A 4 -27.75 -55.47 4.23
C ALA A 4 -26.72 -54.49 4.85
N PHE A 5 -25.71 -55.01 5.54
CA PHE A 5 -24.62 -54.21 6.11
C PHE A 5 -23.69 -53.65 5.02
N ALA A 6 -23.38 -54.45 4.00
CA ALA A 6 -22.57 -54.01 2.86
C ALA A 6 -23.27 -52.91 2.03
N ALA A 7 -24.59 -53.01 1.83
CA ALA A 7 -25.37 -51.99 1.13
C ALA A 7 -25.44 -50.66 1.90
N SER A 8 -25.64 -50.72 3.22
CA SER A 8 -25.63 -49.53 4.09
C SER A 8 -24.26 -48.83 4.08
N ASN A 9 -23.17 -49.60 4.15
CA ASN A 9 -21.82 -49.06 4.13
C ASN A 9 -21.45 -48.47 2.76
N ARG A 10 -21.95 -49.05 1.66
CA ARG A 10 -21.76 -48.52 0.31
C ARG A 10 -22.52 -47.20 0.11
N SER A 11 -23.73 -47.08 0.63
CA SER A 11 -24.51 -45.82 0.60
C SER A 11 -23.87 -44.72 1.45
N CYS A 12 -23.37 -45.03 2.65
CA CYS A 12 -22.63 -44.07 3.48
C CYS A 12 -21.35 -43.57 2.81
N ARG A 13 -20.60 -44.45 2.15
CA ARG A 13 -19.42 -44.06 1.36
C ARG A 13 -19.80 -43.12 0.22
N MET A 14 -20.84 -43.43 -0.54
CA MET A 14 -21.29 -42.60 -1.66
C MET A 14 -21.77 -41.21 -1.21
N SER A 15 -22.44 -41.11 -0.05
CA SER A 15 -22.80 -39.80 0.52
C SER A 15 -21.59 -38.99 0.98
N LEU A 16 -20.57 -39.65 1.56
CA LEU A 16 -19.33 -38.96 1.97
C LEU A 16 -18.57 -38.41 0.78
N GLU A 17 -18.40 -39.20 -0.28
CA GLU A 17 -17.76 -38.76 -1.53
C GLU A 17 -18.51 -37.55 -2.13
N ALA A 18 -19.85 -37.60 -2.17
CA ALA A 18 -20.67 -36.51 -2.68
C ALA A 18 -20.52 -35.22 -1.85
N ILE A 19 -20.46 -35.32 -0.52
CA ILE A 19 -20.24 -34.18 0.38
C ILE A 19 -18.85 -33.57 0.16
N VAL A 20 -17.82 -34.41 0.05
CA VAL A 20 -16.44 -33.96 -0.19
C VAL A 20 -16.34 -33.24 -1.54
N ILE A 21 -16.92 -33.81 -2.59
CA ILE A 21 -16.96 -33.17 -3.92
C ILE A 21 -17.71 -31.84 -3.86
N ALA A 22 -18.86 -31.77 -3.17
CA ALA A 22 -19.60 -30.53 -3.02
C ALA A 22 -18.78 -29.44 -2.29
N LEU A 23 -18.03 -29.80 -1.25
CA LEU A 23 -17.13 -28.89 -0.54
C LEU A 23 -15.97 -28.40 -1.43
N ILE A 24 -15.38 -29.29 -2.23
CA ILE A 24 -14.31 -28.92 -3.17
C ILE A 24 -14.85 -27.96 -4.23
N VAL A 25 -16.01 -28.25 -4.82
CA VAL A 25 -16.65 -27.37 -5.80
C VAL A 25 -16.95 -26.00 -5.17
N LEU A 26 -17.47 -25.97 -3.94
CA LEU A 26 -17.72 -24.74 -3.21
C LEU A 26 -16.43 -23.93 -3.02
N GLN A 27 -15.34 -24.55 -2.56
CA GLN A 27 -14.02 -23.91 -2.43
C GLN A 27 -13.47 -23.37 -3.76
N ILE A 28 -13.60 -24.13 -4.85
CA ILE A 28 -13.15 -23.67 -6.17
C ILE A 28 -13.97 -22.48 -6.63
N THR A 29 -15.29 -22.48 -6.40
CA THR A 29 -16.15 -21.34 -6.76
C THR A 29 -15.83 -20.09 -5.94
N THR A 30 -15.59 -20.20 -4.63
CA THR A 30 -15.19 -19.05 -3.81
C THR A 30 -13.83 -18.51 -4.25
N LEU A 31 -12.82 -19.37 -4.47
CA LEU A 31 -11.53 -18.95 -5.02
C LEU A 31 -11.68 -18.27 -6.39
N SER A 32 -12.50 -18.84 -7.27
CA SER A 32 -12.75 -18.28 -8.61
C SER A 32 -13.40 -16.90 -8.52
N LEU A 33 -14.38 -16.72 -7.62
CA LEU A 33 -15.03 -15.43 -7.40
C LEU A 33 -14.04 -14.39 -6.84
N LEU A 34 -13.26 -14.75 -5.82
CA LEU A 34 -12.21 -13.87 -5.29
C LEU A 34 -11.19 -13.50 -6.38
N TRP A 35 -10.82 -14.45 -7.24
CA TRP A 35 -9.87 -14.21 -8.30
C TRP A 35 -10.43 -13.31 -9.40
N VAL A 36 -11.71 -13.47 -9.75
CA VAL A 36 -12.42 -12.56 -10.65
C VAL A 36 -12.53 -11.16 -10.02
N GLN A 37 -12.80 -11.05 -8.72
CA GLN A 37 -12.85 -9.76 -8.03
C GLN A 37 -11.48 -9.07 -8.04
N GLN A 38 -10.42 -9.79 -7.70
CA GLN A 38 -9.04 -9.31 -7.79
C GLN A 38 -8.69 -8.89 -9.22
N ARG A 39 -9.08 -9.68 -10.22
CA ARG A 39 -8.87 -9.33 -11.63
C ARG A 39 -9.64 -8.08 -12.04
N ARG A 40 -10.86 -7.89 -11.55
CA ARG A 40 -11.65 -6.67 -11.79
C ARG A 40 -10.97 -5.46 -11.16
N LEU A 41 -10.49 -5.60 -9.93
CA LEU A 41 -9.77 -4.53 -9.23
C LEU A 41 -8.45 -4.19 -9.94
N LYS A 42 -7.68 -5.20 -10.36
CA LYS A 42 -6.47 -5.03 -11.15
C LYS A 42 -6.75 -4.36 -12.51
N ARG A 43 -7.85 -4.71 -13.18
CA ARG A 43 -8.23 -4.02 -14.44
C ARG A 43 -8.57 -2.55 -14.23
N VAL A 44 -9.29 -2.21 -13.15
CA VAL A 44 -9.60 -0.82 -12.81
C VAL A 44 -8.35 -0.05 -12.41
N LEU A 45 -7.41 -0.69 -11.70
CA LEU A 45 -6.13 -0.09 -11.36
C LEU A 45 -5.25 0.15 -12.60
N VAL A 46 -5.18 -0.80 -13.54
CA VAL A 46 -4.43 -0.64 -14.80
C VAL A 46 -5.01 0.47 -15.68
N LEU A 47 -6.34 0.63 -15.71
CA LEU A 47 -6.98 1.74 -16.42
C LEU A 47 -6.72 3.09 -15.72
N LYS A 48 -6.74 3.12 -14.38
CA LYS A 48 -6.36 4.31 -13.59
C LYS A 48 -4.87 4.65 -13.68
N GLU A 49 -4.00 3.65 -13.82
CA GLU A 49 -2.54 3.82 -13.98
C GLU A 49 -2.18 4.36 -15.37
N SER A 50 -3.06 4.20 -16.36
CA SER A 50 -2.91 4.83 -17.67
C SER A 50 -3.36 6.29 -17.69
N GLU A 51 -4.28 6.71 -16.80
CA GLU A 51 -4.67 8.13 -16.65
C GLU A 51 -3.82 8.89 -15.63
N ALA A 52 -3.31 8.23 -14.59
CA ALA A 52 -2.39 8.81 -13.63
C ALA A 52 -0.96 8.67 -14.17
N GLY A 53 -0.55 9.63 -15.00
CA GLY A 53 0.79 9.69 -15.61
C GLY A 53 1.93 9.19 -14.71
N GLY A 54 2.37 7.97 -15.00
CA GLY A 54 3.78 7.58 -15.00
C GLY A 54 4.49 7.36 -13.67
N ILE A 55 4.05 6.44 -12.81
CA ILE A 55 5.00 5.70 -11.96
C ILE A 55 4.56 4.24 -11.84
N PRO A 56 5.09 3.33 -12.68
CA PRO A 56 4.69 1.93 -12.64
C PRO A 56 5.13 1.28 -11.33
N ALA A 57 4.29 0.41 -10.74
CA ALA A 57 4.59 -0.30 -9.49
C ALA A 57 5.93 -1.08 -9.51
N LEU A 58 6.42 -1.48 -10.69
CA LEU A 58 7.77 -2.03 -10.89
C LEU A 58 8.87 -1.04 -10.50
N MET A 59 8.67 0.26 -10.74
CA MET A 59 9.61 1.32 -10.35
C MET A 59 9.57 1.56 -8.84
N ILE A 60 8.43 1.37 -8.18
CA ILE A 60 8.31 1.42 -6.70
C ILE A 60 9.05 0.23 -6.09
N VAL A 61 8.82 -0.99 -6.57
CA VAL A 61 9.53 -2.18 -6.08
C VAL A 61 11.03 -2.08 -6.37
N ASN A 62 11.42 -1.54 -7.53
CA ASN A 62 12.82 -1.31 -7.86
C ASN A 62 13.43 -0.17 -7.02
N ALA A 63 12.66 0.88 -6.70
CA ALA A 63 13.09 1.95 -5.81
C ALA A 63 13.26 1.43 -4.39
N LEU A 64 12.33 0.62 -3.87
CA LEU A 64 12.46 -0.03 -2.57
C LEU A 64 13.67 -0.96 -2.53
N ASN A 65 13.88 -1.80 -3.54
CA ASN A 65 15.03 -2.70 -3.61
C ASN A 65 16.35 -1.91 -3.69
N LYS A 66 16.35 -0.79 -4.42
CA LYS A 66 17.51 0.14 -4.49
C LYS A 66 17.76 0.86 -3.17
N ILE A 67 16.72 1.18 -2.39
CA ILE A 67 16.84 1.77 -1.05
C ILE A 67 17.39 0.74 -0.06
N ASP A 68 16.92 -0.50 -0.13
CA ASP A 68 17.40 -1.61 0.72
C ASP A 68 18.88 -1.89 0.46
N HIS A 69 19.28 -1.90 -0.83
CA HIS A 69 20.69 -2.01 -1.20
C HIS A 69 21.55 -0.84 -0.71
N ARG A 70 21.00 0.38 -0.66
CA ARG A 70 21.70 1.56 -0.14
C ARG A 70 21.87 1.47 1.37
N LEU A 71 20.86 0.98 2.08
CA LEU A 71 20.93 0.74 3.53
C LEU A 71 22.02 -0.27 3.86
N ASN A 72 22.07 -1.39 3.14
CA ASN A 72 23.05 -2.45 3.37
C ASN A 72 24.50 -1.98 3.04
N GLN A 73 24.68 -1.11 2.03
CA GLN A 73 25.98 -0.48 1.76
C GLN A 73 26.40 0.53 2.83
N LEU A 74 25.45 1.27 3.41
CA LEU A 74 25.71 2.18 4.52
C LEU A 74 26.08 1.40 5.79
N GLU A 75 25.39 0.29 6.07
CA GLU A 75 25.70 -0.57 7.22
C GLU A 75 27.12 -1.15 7.13
N GLN A 76 27.52 -1.66 5.96
CA GLN A 76 28.87 -2.17 5.72
C GLN A 76 29.96 -1.08 5.75
N GLY A 77 29.66 0.13 5.26
CA GLY A 77 30.59 1.27 5.31
C GLY A 77 30.76 1.85 6.72
N THR A 78 29.72 1.76 7.56
CA THR A 78 29.73 2.26 8.94
C THR A 78 30.49 1.31 9.88
N GLN A 79 30.60 0.02 9.55
CA GLN A 79 31.28 -0.97 10.40
C GLN A 79 32.81 -1.00 10.26
N LYS A 80 33.39 -0.38 9.22
CA LYS A 80 34.84 -0.35 8.96
C LYS A 80 35.55 0.93 9.42
N ALA A 81 34.83 1.95 9.90
CA ALA A 81 35.42 3.23 10.29
C ALA A 81 34.98 3.67 11.70
N ASP A 82 35.71 3.15 12.68
CA ASP A 82 36.12 3.78 13.94
C ASP A 82 35.08 4.34 14.95
N ALA A 83 35.40 4.05 16.21
CA ALA A 83 34.85 4.62 17.44
C ALA A 83 35.07 6.16 17.55
N PRO A 84 34.72 6.80 18.68
CA PRO A 84 33.40 7.29 19.03
C PRO A 84 33.44 8.82 19.12
N LYS A 85 33.40 9.56 18.00
CA LYS A 85 33.17 11.03 18.03
C LYS A 85 32.23 11.55 16.93
N ARG A 86 31.86 10.72 15.94
CA ARG A 86 31.06 11.12 14.76
C ARG A 86 29.58 10.74 14.83
N SER A 87 29.16 10.07 15.91
CA SER A 87 27.78 9.67 16.14
C SER A 87 26.86 10.82 16.55
N VAL A 88 27.41 11.95 17.02
CA VAL A 88 26.61 13.11 17.44
C VAL A 88 26.16 13.95 16.25
N GLU A 89 27.03 14.13 15.25
CA GLU A 89 26.73 14.97 14.07
C GLU A 89 25.79 14.26 13.09
N ILE A 90 25.97 12.95 12.86
CA ILE A 90 25.08 12.16 12.02
C ILE A 90 23.68 12.07 12.65
N ARG A 91 23.59 12.00 13.99
CA ARG A 91 22.31 12.03 14.69
C ARG A 91 21.63 13.39 14.61
N ALA A 92 22.38 14.49 14.64
CA ALA A 92 21.81 15.83 14.47
C ALA A 92 21.25 16.03 13.04
N ILE A 93 21.96 15.57 12.01
CA ILE A 93 21.49 15.62 10.62
C ILE A 93 20.27 14.70 10.41
N GLN A 94 20.25 13.54 11.06
CA GLN A 94 19.10 12.64 10.99
C GLN A 94 17.89 13.18 11.78
N MET A 95 18.10 13.79 12.95
CA MET A 95 17.04 14.45 13.71
C MET A 95 16.46 15.66 12.96
N THR A 96 17.27 16.46 12.27
CA THR A 96 16.76 17.59 11.47
C THR A 96 16.05 17.11 10.20
N ALA A 97 16.52 16.04 9.55
CA ALA A 97 15.82 15.43 8.42
C ALA A 97 14.46 14.86 8.81
N SER A 98 14.39 14.12 9.93
CA SER A 98 13.13 13.62 10.47
C SER A 98 12.21 14.76 10.93
N ALA A 99 12.73 15.78 11.62
CA ALA A 99 11.96 16.94 12.04
C ALA A 99 11.39 17.72 10.84
N ASN A 100 12.15 17.85 9.75
CA ASN A 100 11.68 18.49 8.52
C ASN A 100 10.59 17.64 7.83
N GLN A 101 10.71 16.32 7.88
CA GLN A 101 9.67 15.39 7.41
C GLN A 101 8.40 15.45 8.26
N GLN A 102 8.52 15.55 9.59
CA GLN A 102 7.38 15.68 10.50
C GLN A 102 6.68 17.05 10.37
N ALA A 103 7.44 18.13 10.19
CA ALA A 103 6.89 19.44 9.88
C ALA A 103 6.13 19.42 8.54
N ALA A 104 6.68 18.77 7.51
CA ALA A 104 6.00 18.60 6.23
C ALA A 104 4.68 17.83 6.39
N THR A 105 4.65 16.70 7.11
CA THR A 105 3.40 15.94 7.34
C THR A 105 2.34 16.75 8.08
N SER A 106 2.75 17.52 9.10
CA SER A 106 1.86 18.40 9.88
C SER A 106 1.27 19.53 9.02
N ASN A 107 2.12 20.17 8.21
CA ASN A 107 1.72 21.25 7.31
C ASN A 107 0.75 20.77 6.22
N TYR A 108 0.94 19.54 5.72
CA TYR A 108 0.03 18.91 4.76
C TYR A 108 -1.35 18.59 5.36
N GLU A 109 -1.39 18.12 6.60
CA GLU A 109 -2.64 17.87 7.31
C GLU A 109 -3.43 19.17 7.53
N LEU A 110 -2.73 20.24 7.91
CA LEU A 110 -3.33 21.58 8.02
C LEU A 110 -3.84 22.08 6.66
N ALA A 111 -3.07 21.91 5.58
CA ALA A 111 -3.48 22.31 4.23
C ALA A 111 -4.75 21.59 3.78
N GLN A 112 -4.94 20.31 4.16
CA GLN A 112 -6.15 19.55 3.85
C GLN A 112 -7.37 20.09 4.58
N LEU A 113 -7.24 20.50 5.84
CA LEU A 113 -8.33 21.14 6.58
C LEU A 113 -8.71 22.48 5.92
N MET A 114 -7.72 23.32 5.62
CA MET A 114 -7.95 24.62 4.97
C MET A 114 -8.55 24.48 3.56
N ALA A 115 -8.13 23.47 2.80
CA ALA A 115 -8.71 23.18 1.49
C ALA A 115 -10.17 22.72 1.58
N ARG A 116 -10.56 22.04 2.67
CA ARG A 116 -11.96 21.65 2.93
C ARG A 116 -12.82 22.82 3.35
N ASP A 117 -12.24 23.80 4.05
CA ASP A 117 -12.90 25.05 4.41
C ASP A 117 -13.00 26.05 3.24
N GLY A 118 -12.46 25.69 2.06
CA GLY A 118 -12.53 26.52 0.85
C GLY A 118 -11.50 27.65 0.80
N SER A 119 -10.40 27.52 1.54
CA SER A 119 -9.31 28.52 1.52
C SER A 119 -8.62 28.58 0.15
N ASP A 120 -8.23 29.79 -0.26
CA ASP A 120 -7.64 30.07 -1.57
C ASP A 120 -6.17 29.62 -1.68
N LEU A 121 -5.69 29.44 -2.92
CA LEU A 121 -4.35 28.95 -3.27
C LEU A 121 -3.24 29.72 -2.53
N ASP A 122 -3.33 31.04 -2.51
CA ASP A 122 -2.32 31.90 -1.88
C ASP A 122 -2.28 31.72 -0.35
N GLN A 123 -3.42 31.41 0.28
CA GLN A 123 -3.47 31.13 1.72
C GLN A 123 -2.83 29.78 2.05
N LEU A 124 -3.03 28.75 1.22
CA LEU A 124 -2.37 27.46 1.40
C LEU A 124 -0.84 27.59 1.28
N MET A 125 -0.36 28.35 0.30
CA MET A 125 1.07 28.59 0.12
C MET A 125 1.67 29.35 1.31
N LEU A 126 1.02 30.42 1.76
CA LEU A 126 1.53 31.25 2.85
C LEU A 126 1.47 30.57 4.23
N ARG A 127 0.40 29.83 4.53
CA ARG A 127 0.17 29.25 5.86
C ARG A 127 0.79 27.88 6.05
N CYS A 128 0.78 27.06 5.00
CA CYS A 128 1.24 25.69 5.08
C CYS A 128 2.62 25.50 4.42
N GLY A 129 3.18 26.54 3.78
CA GLY A 129 4.47 26.46 3.10
C GLY A 129 4.45 25.51 1.90
N LEU A 130 3.27 25.28 1.32
CA LEU A 130 3.11 24.44 0.14
C LEU A 130 3.67 25.14 -1.09
N SER A 131 4.28 24.37 -2.00
CA SER A 131 4.61 24.87 -3.33
C SER A 131 3.34 25.13 -4.13
N ARG A 132 3.45 26.01 -5.14
CA ARG A 132 2.31 26.40 -5.99
C ARG A 132 1.59 25.21 -6.62
N ASN A 133 2.36 24.21 -7.06
CA ASN A 133 1.81 23.00 -7.69
C ASN A 133 1.07 22.11 -6.67
N GLU A 134 1.55 22.04 -5.43
CA GLU A 134 0.90 21.26 -4.36
C GLU A 134 -0.41 21.91 -3.92
N ALA A 135 -0.44 23.24 -3.82
CA ALA A 135 -1.66 23.99 -3.49
C ALA A 135 -2.74 23.84 -4.59
N GLU A 136 -2.34 23.93 -5.87
CA GLU A 136 -3.27 23.74 -6.99
C GLU A 136 -3.84 22.31 -7.04
N LEU A 137 -3.00 21.32 -6.74
CA LEU A 137 -3.43 19.92 -6.64
C LEU A 137 -4.43 19.72 -5.49
N MET A 138 -4.17 20.30 -4.31
CA MET A 138 -5.07 20.23 -3.16
C MET A 138 -6.44 20.84 -3.48
N LEU A 139 -6.47 22.00 -4.14
CA LEU A 139 -7.72 22.62 -4.59
C LEU A 139 -8.47 21.72 -5.57
N ARG A 140 -7.82 21.16 -6.60
CA ARG A 140 -8.50 20.28 -7.56
C ARG A 140 -9.06 19.01 -6.92
N LEU A 141 -8.34 18.44 -5.96
CA LEU A 141 -8.74 17.21 -5.29
C LEU A 141 -9.94 17.41 -4.36
N HIS A 142 -9.96 18.55 -3.65
CA HIS A 142 -10.96 18.86 -2.63
C HIS A 142 -12.15 19.69 -3.14
N ALA A 143 -11.99 20.49 -4.20
CA ALA A 143 -13.09 21.23 -4.83
C ALA A 143 -14.14 20.32 -5.49
N LYS A 144 -13.80 19.08 -5.84
CA LYS A 144 -14.77 18.09 -6.35
C LYS A 144 -15.58 17.41 -5.24
N ARG A 145 -15.23 17.67 -3.97
CA ARG A 145 -15.79 16.99 -2.79
C ARG A 145 -16.69 17.89 -1.94
N ALA A 146 -16.79 19.17 -2.28
CA ALA A 146 -17.78 20.12 -1.77
C ALA A 146 -18.92 20.24 -2.79
#